data_AF-A0A7S2AY63-F1
#
_entry.id   AF-A0A7S2AY63-F1
#
_cell.length_a   1.000
_cell.length_b   1.000
_cell.length_c   1.000
_cell.angle_alpha   90.00
_cell.angle_beta   90.00
_cell.angle_gamma   90.00
#
_symmetry.space_group_name_H-M   'P 1'
#
loop_
_entity.id
_entity.type
_entity.pdbx_description
1 polymer ?
#
loop_
_entity_poly.entity_id
_entity_poly.type
_entity_poly.pdbx_seq_one_letter_code
_entity_poly.pdbx_strand_id
1 'polypeptide(L)'
;SMVTNAYGLLRSPWNNNPTPFLTRYKKVFNFTGAGYETFPDCSSMFQCFAKDQLSDMNECLNGDTHGPVHVMIGGQWHAAHVEEKVVHYYTAERIQLLVFKNL
;
A
#
# COMPACT_ATOMS: atom_id res chain seq x y z
N SER A 1 -23.74 5.77 -18.57
CA SER A 1 -22.53 5.04 -19.03
C SER A 1 -22.02 4.19 -17.88
N MET A 2 -21.48 2.99 -18.14
CA MET A 2 -20.79 2.21 -17.10
C MET A 2 -19.37 2.78 -16.91
N VAL A 3 -18.92 2.92 -15.65
CA VAL A 3 -17.56 3.37 -15.34
C VAL A 3 -16.64 2.15 -15.37
N THR A 4 -16.22 1.77 -16.56
CA THR A 4 -15.36 0.60 -16.80
C THR A 4 -14.27 0.92 -17.83
N ASN A 5 -13.19 0.14 -17.84
CA ASN A 5 -12.22 0.17 -18.93
C ASN A 5 -12.82 -0.44 -20.23
N ALA A 6 -12.02 -0.48 -21.31
CA ALA A 6 -12.42 -1.03 -22.62
C ALA A 6 -12.87 -2.51 -22.58
N TYR A 7 -12.59 -3.22 -21.49
CA TYR A 7 -12.93 -4.63 -21.28
C TYR A 7 -14.09 -4.83 -20.28
N GLY A 8 -14.77 -3.76 -19.85
CA GLY A 8 -15.88 -3.85 -18.90
C GLY A 8 -15.45 -4.07 -17.45
N LEU A 9 -14.17 -3.90 -17.11
CA LEU A 9 -13.65 -4.05 -15.74
C LEU A 9 -13.65 -2.71 -15.00
N LEU A 10 -14.00 -2.71 -13.71
CA LEU A 10 -13.89 -1.55 -12.82
C LEU A 10 -12.41 -1.27 -12.49
N ARG A 11 -11.74 -0.57 -13.39
CA ARG A 11 -10.32 -0.18 -13.31
C ARG A 11 -10.14 1.20 -13.95
N SER A 12 -8.99 1.82 -13.72
CA SER A 12 -8.63 3.06 -14.41
C SER A 12 -8.77 2.88 -15.93
N PRO A 13 -9.34 3.86 -16.66
CA PRO A 13 -9.60 3.73 -18.10
C PRO A 13 -8.35 3.45 -18.95
N TRP A 14 -7.17 3.87 -18.51
CA TRP A 14 -5.90 3.62 -19.18
C TRP A 14 -5.31 2.24 -18.92
N ASN A 15 -5.84 1.48 -17.95
CA ASN A 15 -5.44 0.10 -17.72
C ASN A 15 -6.15 -0.83 -18.72
N ASN A 16 -5.55 -0.99 -19.90
CA ASN A 16 -6.02 -1.86 -20.98
C ASN A 16 -5.56 -3.33 -20.82
N ASN A 17 -5.51 -3.83 -19.58
CA ASN A 17 -5.30 -5.25 -19.35
C ASN A 17 -6.66 -5.99 -19.29
N PRO A 18 -6.93 -6.96 -20.18
CA PRO A 18 -8.20 -7.70 -20.19
C PRO A 18 -8.32 -8.72 -19.04
N THR A 19 -7.24 -8.96 -18.27
CA THR A 19 -7.28 -9.95 -17.19
C THR A 19 -8.29 -9.56 -16.10
N PRO A 20 -9.22 -10.45 -15.71
CA PRO A 20 -10.15 -10.17 -14.62
C PRO A 20 -9.47 -10.21 -13.24
N PHE A 21 -8.24 -10.74 -13.15
CA PHE A 21 -7.51 -10.89 -11.88
C PHE A 21 -6.75 -9.62 -11.49
N LEU A 22 -6.69 -9.35 -10.18
CA LEU A 22 -5.88 -8.25 -9.64
C LEU A 22 -4.41 -8.69 -9.54
N THR A 23 -3.51 -7.83 -9.99
CA THR A 23 -2.07 -8.04 -9.87
C THR A 23 -1.63 -7.67 -8.45
N ARG A 24 -0.99 -8.63 -7.75
CA ARG A 24 -0.49 -8.51 -6.38
C ARG A 24 0.96 -8.98 -6.33
N TYR A 25 1.78 -8.37 -5.48
CA TYR A 25 3.15 -8.80 -5.25
C TYR A 25 3.53 -8.57 -3.80
N LYS A 26 4.24 -9.53 -3.23
CA LYS A 26 4.53 -9.56 -1.78
C LYS A 26 5.86 -8.91 -1.41
N LYS A 27 6.57 -8.31 -2.37
CA LYS A 27 7.90 -7.73 -2.13
C LYS A 27 7.94 -6.27 -2.53
N VAL A 28 8.72 -5.50 -1.78
CA VAL A 28 9.09 -4.11 -2.09
C VAL A 28 10.60 -4.03 -1.94
N PHE A 29 11.31 -3.47 -2.92
CA PHE A 29 12.79 -3.53 -2.97
C PHE A 29 13.37 -4.94 -2.68
N ASN A 30 12.71 -5.99 -3.17
CA ASN A 30 13.01 -7.41 -2.92
C ASN A 30 12.85 -7.89 -1.45
N PHE A 31 12.49 -7.00 -0.51
CA PHE A 31 12.10 -7.37 0.85
C PHE A 31 10.65 -7.85 0.87
N THR A 32 10.41 -9.06 1.37
CA THR A 32 9.05 -9.58 1.58
C THR A 32 8.34 -8.73 2.62
N GLY A 33 7.13 -8.26 2.29
CA GLY A 33 6.33 -7.40 3.15
C GLY A 33 7.01 -6.09 3.56
N ALA A 34 8.10 -5.68 2.90
CA ALA A 34 8.97 -4.59 3.34
C ALA A 34 9.36 -4.63 4.83
N GLY A 35 9.46 -5.83 5.41
CA GLY A 35 9.77 -6.04 6.84
C GLY A 35 8.55 -6.15 7.76
N TYR A 36 7.31 -5.97 7.26
CA TYR A 36 6.12 -6.33 8.02
C TYR A 36 5.92 -7.85 8.02
N GLU A 37 5.80 -8.44 9.21
CA GLU A 37 5.63 -9.88 9.38
C GLU A 37 4.15 -10.29 9.49
N THR A 38 3.30 -9.38 9.97
CA THR A 38 1.88 -9.64 10.22
C THR A 38 1.01 -8.49 9.74
N PHE A 39 -0.26 -8.81 9.47
CA PHE A 39 -1.29 -7.79 9.25
C PHE A 39 -1.69 -7.11 10.55
N PRO A 40 -2.04 -5.81 10.50
CA PRO A 40 -2.67 -5.13 11.62
C PRO A 40 -3.92 -5.88 12.06
N ASP A 41 -4.05 -6.10 13.36
CA ASP A 41 -5.20 -6.81 13.92
C ASP A 41 -6.34 -5.85 14.31
N CYS A 42 -7.48 -6.43 14.69
CA CYS A 42 -8.66 -5.65 15.09
C CYS A 42 -8.37 -4.76 16.31
N SER A 43 -7.53 -5.22 17.24
CA SER A 43 -7.16 -4.47 18.44
C SER A 43 -6.39 -3.19 18.07
N SER A 44 -5.42 -3.31 17.17
CA SER A 44 -4.62 -2.19 16.65
C SER A 44 -5.50 -1.15 15.99
N MET A 45 -6.46 -1.59 15.17
CA MET A 45 -7.42 -0.70 14.51
C MET A 45 -8.30 0.03 15.53
N PHE A 46 -8.81 -0.66 16.54
CA PHE A 46 -9.63 -0.07 17.60
C PHE A 46 -8.86 0.97 18.42
N GLN A 47 -7.60 0.67 18.75
CA GLN A 47 -6.72 1.61 19.46
C GLN A 47 -6.41 2.88 18.64
N CYS A 48 -6.27 2.77 17.32
CA CYS A 48 -6.13 3.95 16.46
C CYS A 48 -7.40 4.81 16.44
N PHE A 49 -8.59 4.18 16.40
CA PHE A 49 -9.86 4.92 16.45
C PHE A 49 -10.13 5.60 17.80
N ALA A 50 -9.55 5.10 18.88
CA ALA A 50 -9.70 5.65 20.22
C ALA A 50 -8.82 6.87 20.52
N LYS A 51 -8.09 7.40 19.52
CA LYS A 51 -7.25 8.60 19.69
C LYS A 51 -8.11 9.85 19.82
N ASP A 52 -7.74 10.75 20.74
CA ASP A 52 -8.50 11.97 21.03
C ASP A 52 -8.33 13.07 19.96
N GLN A 53 -7.20 13.06 19.25
CA GLN A 53 -6.92 14.03 18.19
C GLN A 53 -7.10 13.39 16.82
N LEU A 54 -7.78 14.10 15.92
CA LEU A 54 -7.95 13.68 14.53
C LEU A 54 -6.62 13.49 13.81
N SER A 55 -5.59 14.29 14.12
CA SER A 55 -4.24 14.12 13.57
C SER A 55 -3.68 12.76 13.92
N ASP A 56 -3.73 12.40 15.21
CA ASP A 56 -3.13 11.19 15.76
C ASP A 56 -3.91 9.96 15.30
N MET A 57 -5.25 10.08 15.23
CA MET A 57 -6.11 9.06 14.62
C MET A 57 -5.73 8.84 13.16
N ASN A 58 -5.60 9.91 12.36
CA ASN A 58 -5.29 9.79 10.93
C ASN A 58 -3.88 9.27 10.67
N GLU A 59 -2.90 9.67 11.47
CA GLU A 59 -1.54 9.16 11.40
C GLU A 59 -1.52 7.65 11.69
N CYS A 60 -2.17 7.22 12.78
CA CYS A 60 -2.27 5.82 13.17
C CYS A 60 -3.03 4.98 12.11
N LEU A 61 -4.22 5.44 11.71
CA LEU A 61 -5.06 4.71 10.75
C LEU A 61 -4.39 4.62 9.38
N ASN A 62 -3.85 5.71 8.84
CA ASN A 62 -3.25 5.68 7.50
C ASN A 62 -1.84 5.08 7.49
N GLY A 63 -1.04 5.39 8.50
CA GLY A 63 0.34 4.96 8.61
C GLY A 63 0.50 3.52 9.08
N ASP A 64 -0.11 3.18 10.22
CA ASP A 64 0.20 1.94 10.93
C ASP A 64 -0.78 0.79 10.63
N THR A 65 -2.06 1.07 10.34
CA THR A 65 -3.04 -0.01 10.10
C THR A 65 -3.45 -0.17 8.64
N HIS A 66 -3.39 0.89 7.84
CA HIS A 66 -3.73 0.88 6.41
C HIS A 66 -2.50 0.69 5.52
N GLY A 67 -1.43 1.45 5.78
CA GLY A 67 -0.18 1.41 5.03
C GLY A 67 0.40 0.00 4.87
N PRO A 68 0.58 -0.79 5.95
CA PRO A 68 1.21 -2.11 5.85
C PRO A 68 0.41 -3.07 4.97
N VAL A 69 -0.93 -2.98 4.97
CA VAL A 69 -1.79 -3.81 4.12
C VAL A 69 -1.49 -3.55 2.65
N HIS A 70 -1.35 -2.28 2.26
CA HIS A 70 -0.98 -1.90 0.90
C HIS A 70 0.42 -2.39 0.51
N VAL A 71 1.38 -2.29 1.42
CA VAL A 71 2.77 -2.75 1.20
C VAL A 71 2.84 -4.26 1.01
N MET A 72 2.21 -5.03 1.90
CA MET A 72 2.30 -6.49 1.91
C MET A 72 1.54 -7.16 0.75
N ILE A 73 0.44 -6.55 0.31
CA ILE A 73 -0.42 -7.10 -0.76
C ILE A 73 -0.08 -6.50 -2.13
N GLY A 74 0.19 -5.19 -2.17
CA GLY A 74 0.44 -4.45 -3.42
C GLY A 74 1.82 -4.74 -3.98
N GLY A 75 2.85 -4.60 -3.14
CA GLY A 75 4.25 -4.76 -3.55
C GLY A 75 4.69 -3.77 -4.63
N GLN A 76 5.90 -3.99 -5.12
CA GLN A 76 6.53 -3.18 -6.16
C GLN A 76 7.17 -4.08 -7.22
N TRP A 77 6.92 -3.77 -8.49
CA TRP A 77 7.61 -4.40 -9.62
C TRP A 77 8.79 -3.53 -10.07
N HIS A 78 9.80 -4.15 -10.67
CA HIS A 78 10.97 -3.46 -11.25
C HIS A 78 11.80 -2.63 -10.24
N ALA A 79 11.89 -3.09 -8.99
CA ALA A 79 12.66 -2.42 -7.93
C ALA A 79 14.17 -2.70 -7.95
N ALA A 80 14.68 -3.47 -8.93
CA ALA A 80 16.05 -3.99 -8.95
C ALA A 80 17.16 -2.94 -9.19
N HIS A 81 16.79 -1.67 -9.42
CA HIS A 81 17.74 -0.58 -9.70
C HIS A 81 18.11 0.28 -8.49
N VAL A 82 17.71 -0.08 -7.27
CA VAL A 82 18.14 0.64 -6.09
C VAL A 82 19.21 -0.20 -5.39
N GLU A 83 20.45 0.29 -5.41
CA GLU A 83 21.54 -0.18 -4.53
C GLU A 83 20.99 -0.46 -3.13
N GLU A 84 21.57 -1.45 -2.42
CA GLU A 84 21.20 -1.91 -1.06
C GLU A 84 21.21 -0.80 0.01
N LYS A 85 20.37 0.23 -0.14
CA LYS A 85 20.13 1.25 0.88
C LYS A 85 19.05 0.69 1.78
N VAL A 86 19.55 0.05 2.83
CA VAL A 86 18.86 -0.48 4.00
C VAL A 86 17.62 0.36 4.34
N VAL A 87 16.49 -0.32 4.50
CA VAL A 87 15.15 0.22 4.87
C VAL A 87 15.17 1.20 6.06
N HIS A 88 16.21 1.18 6.89
CA HIS A 88 16.45 2.13 7.97
C HIS A 88 16.48 3.61 7.54
N TYR A 89 16.77 3.93 6.28
CA TYR A 89 16.73 5.32 5.78
C TYR A 89 15.33 5.80 5.40
N TYR A 90 14.34 4.90 5.26
CA TYR A 90 12.98 5.24 4.79
C TYR A 90 11.96 5.39 5.93
N THR A 91 12.40 5.46 7.19
CA THR A 91 11.51 5.76 8.33
C THR A 91 10.74 7.07 8.15
N ALA A 92 11.30 8.04 7.40
CA ALA A 92 10.64 9.30 7.06
C ALA A 92 9.78 9.27 5.77
N GLU A 93 9.88 8.22 4.93
CA GLU A 93 9.22 8.17 3.61
C GLU A 93 8.07 7.16 3.51
N ARG A 94 7.58 6.65 4.64
CA ARG A 94 6.38 5.75 4.67
C ARG A 94 5.15 6.37 3.99
N ILE A 95 5.09 7.70 3.89
CA ILE A 95 4.06 8.45 3.15
C ILE A 95 4.17 8.24 1.63
N GLN A 96 5.36 8.05 1.06
CA GLN A 96 5.51 7.95 -0.41
C GLN A 96 4.84 6.70 -0.99
N LEU A 97 4.72 5.62 -0.23
CA LEU A 97 4.01 4.41 -0.67
C LEU A 97 2.47 4.60 -0.77
N LEU A 98 1.91 5.58 -0.06
CA LEU A 98 0.48 5.92 -0.10
C LEU A 98 0.12 6.86 -1.28
N VAL A 99 1.11 7.55 -1.87
CA VAL A 99 0.88 8.56 -2.92
C VAL A 99 0.66 7.94 -4.30
N PHE A 100 1.07 6.68 -4.54
CA PHE A 100 0.81 5.99 -5.82
C PHE A 100 -0.66 5.62 -6.06
N LYS A 101 -1.61 6.06 -5.21
CA LYS A 101 -3.04 5.89 -5.44
C LYS A 101 -3.66 7.02 -6.29
N ASN A 102 -2.93 8.10 -6.59
CA ASN A 102 -3.46 9.27 -7.31
C ASN A 102 -2.56 9.84 -8.42
N LEU A 103 -1.57 9.09 -8.94
CA LEU A 103 -0.86 9.44 -10.17
C LEU A 103 -0.83 8.24 -11.12
#